data_AF-A0A671MRQ8-F1
#
_entry.id   AF-A0A671MRQ8-F1
#
_cell.length_a   1.000
_cell.length_b   1.000
_cell.length_c   1.000
_cell.angle_alpha   90.00
_cell.angle_beta   90.00
_cell.angle_gamma   90.00
#
_symmetry.space_group_name_H-M   'P 1'
#
loop_
_entity.id
_entity.type
_entity.pdbx_description
1 polymer ?
#
loop_
_entity_poly.entity_id
_entity_poly.type
_entity_poly.pdbx_seq_one_letter_code
_entity_poly.pdbx_strand_id
1 'polypeptide(L)'
;MEFLIGSPFSSPVGQRIQKATSAALQTEDWSLNLEICDIINETDDGPKDAVKALKKSIVGNKNFREVMLALTVLEMCVKNCGHRFHVYICSLEFVEGVLVRAILPKNNPPMILHDRVLSLIQVKRSHRSSD
;
A
#
# COMPACT_ATOMS: atom_id res chain seq x y z
N MET A 1 -11.28 22.05 1.92
CA MET A 1 -12.09 21.89 0.69
C MET A 1 -11.63 20.62 -0.02
N GLU A 2 -12.01 19.44 0.48
CA GLU A 2 -11.61 18.10 -0.03
C GLU A 2 -12.71 17.43 -0.88
N PHE A 3 -13.75 18.18 -1.26
CA PHE A 3 -15.03 17.60 -1.69
C PHE A 3 -15.11 17.12 -3.15
N LEU A 4 -14.03 17.21 -3.94
CA LEU A 4 -14.01 16.80 -5.36
C LEU A 4 -12.88 15.82 -5.70
N ILE A 5 -12.33 15.09 -4.72
CA ILE A 5 -11.37 14.02 -5.02
C ILE A 5 -12.19 12.76 -5.30
N GLY A 6 -12.26 12.37 -6.58
CA GLY A 6 -12.86 11.09 -6.99
C GLY A 6 -12.31 9.92 -6.17
N SER A 7 -13.10 8.85 -6.04
CA SER A 7 -12.72 7.67 -5.24
C SER A 7 -11.29 7.23 -5.58
N PRO A 8 -10.41 6.96 -4.60
CA PRO A 8 -9.07 6.41 -4.86
C PRO A 8 -9.06 5.12 -5.69
N PHE A 9 -10.21 4.43 -5.80
CA PHE A 9 -10.39 3.24 -6.62
C PHE A 9 -10.93 3.51 -8.03
N SER A 10 -11.09 4.78 -8.45
CA SER A 10 -11.55 5.09 -9.81
C SER A 10 -10.43 5.04 -10.86
N SER A 11 -9.17 5.26 -10.45
CA SER A 11 -8.02 5.20 -11.36
C SER A 11 -7.73 3.76 -11.82
N PRO A 12 -7.02 3.57 -12.97
CA PRO A 12 -6.68 2.24 -13.46
C PRO A 12 -5.97 1.37 -12.41
N VAL A 13 -4.91 1.89 -11.78
CA VAL A 13 -4.19 1.19 -10.71
C VAL A 13 -5.04 1.02 -9.45
N GLY A 14 -5.90 1.99 -9.13
CA GLY A 14 -6.79 1.94 -7.98
C GLY A 14 -7.80 0.81 -8.07
N GLN A 15 -8.36 0.56 -9.26
CA GLN A 15 -9.27 -0.56 -9.50
C GLN A 15 -8.55 -1.92 -9.34
N ARG A 16 -7.30 -2.02 -9.78
CA ARG A 16 -6.49 -3.24 -9.59
C ARG A 16 -6.17 -3.50 -8.14
N ILE A 17 -5.77 -2.45 -7.40
CA ILE A 17 -5.54 -2.54 -5.94
C ILE A 17 -6.82 -2.98 -5.24
N GLN A 18 -7.97 -2.37 -5.54
CA GLN A 18 -9.24 -2.76 -4.92
C GLN A 18 -9.56 -4.26 -5.12
N LYS A 19 -9.28 -4.80 -6.31
CA LYS A 19 -9.46 -6.22 -6.61
C LYS A 19 -8.45 -7.08 -5.86
N ALA A 20 -7.17 -6.71 -5.90
CA ALA A 20 -6.06 -7.44 -5.25
C ALA A 20 -6.16 -7.46 -3.72
N THR A 21 -6.94 -6.56 -3.12
CA THR A 21 -7.14 -6.47 -1.67
C THR A 21 -8.56 -6.81 -1.24
N SER A 22 -9.35 -7.47 -2.09
CA SER A 22 -10.75 -7.80 -1.80
C SER A 22 -10.88 -8.88 -0.73
N ALA A 23 -11.84 -8.72 0.21
CA ALA A 23 -12.19 -9.78 1.18
C ALA A 23 -12.58 -11.13 0.54
N ALA A 24 -13.00 -11.13 -0.73
CA ALA A 24 -13.37 -12.33 -1.46
C ALA A 24 -12.17 -13.22 -1.84
N LEU A 25 -10.95 -12.66 -1.86
CA LEU A 25 -9.75 -13.42 -2.19
C LEU A 25 -9.41 -14.40 -1.08
N GLN A 26 -9.09 -15.64 -1.46
CA GLN A 26 -8.61 -16.63 -0.50
C GLN A 26 -7.14 -16.43 -0.14
N THR A 27 -6.34 -16.05 -1.13
CA THR A 27 -4.89 -15.82 -1.06
C THR A 27 -4.54 -14.62 -1.94
N GLU A 28 -3.27 -14.24 -1.94
CA GLU A 28 -2.72 -13.23 -2.84
C GLU A 28 -2.98 -13.59 -4.32
N ASP A 29 -3.38 -12.58 -5.09
CA ASP A 29 -3.40 -12.66 -6.56
C ASP A 29 -2.09 -12.07 -7.09
N TRP A 30 -1.10 -12.94 -7.32
CA TRP A 30 0.22 -12.53 -7.80
C TRP A 30 0.17 -11.89 -9.20
N SER A 31 -0.77 -12.31 -10.04
CA SER A 31 -0.95 -11.74 -11.37
C SER A 31 -1.44 -10.30 -11.27
N LEU A 32 -2.43 -10.01 -10.42
CA LEU A 32 -2.86 -8.62 -10.17
C LEU A 32 -1.75 -7.79 -9.51
N ASN A 33 -0.97 -8.36 -8.60
CA ASN A 33 0.13 -7.64 -7.95
C ASN A 33 1.22 -7.21 -8.93
N LEU A 34 1.55 -8.05 -9.91
CA LEU A 34 2.48 -7.70 -10.98
C LEU A 34 1.88 -6.65 -11.92
N GLU A 35 0.62 -6.81 -12.34
CA GLU A 35 -0.08 -5.80 -13.16
C GLU A 35 -0.09 -4.42 -12.47
N ILE A 36 -0.27 -4.39 -11.14
CA ILE A 36 -0.19 -3.14 -10.36
C ILE A 36 1.20 -2.50 -10.49
N CYS A 37 2.28 -3.29 -10.39
CA CYS A 37 3.64 -2.79 -10.52
C CYS A 37 3.91 -2.23 -11.92
N ASP A 38 3.42 -2.92 -12.96
CA ASP A 38 3.54 -2.48 -14.35
C ASP A 38 2.85 -1.12 -14.54
N ILE A 39 1.58 -0.99 -14.12
CA ILE A 39 0.85 0.29 -14.22
C ILE A 39 1.57 1.42 -13.46
N ILE A 40 2.12 1.13 -12.27
CA ILE A 40 2.89 2.13 -11.50
C ILE A 40 4.12 2.60 -12.25
N ASN A 41 4.82 1.70 -12.94
CA ASN A 41 6.07 2.02 -13.63
C ASN A 41 5.83 2.68 -15.00
N GLU A 42 4.76 2.30 -15.69
CA GLU A 42 4.49 2.71 -17.08
C GLU A 42 3.65 3.98 -17.21
N THR A 43 2.91 4.38 -16.16
CA THR A 43 2.01 5.54 -16.22
C THR A 43 2.48 6.69 -15.35
N ASP A 44 2.17 7.92 -15.77
CA ASP A 44 2.65 9.11 -15.06
C ASP A 44 2.01 9.31 -13.70
N ASP A 45 0.69 9.11 -13.62
CA ASP A 45 -0.07 9.23 -12.37
C ASP A 45 -0.08 7.93 -11.55
N GLY A 46 0.41 6.82 -12.10
CA GLY A 46 0.41 5.49 -11.49
C GLY A 46 0.94 5.48 -10.04
N PRO A 47 2.14 6.04 -9.76
CA PRO A 47 2.68 6.09 -8.41
C PRO A 47 1.79 6.83 -7.41
N LYS A 48 1.29 8.01 -7.80
CA LYS A 48 0.46 8.87 -6.95
C LYS A 48 -0.89 8.23 -6.66
N ASP A 49 -1.52 7.63 -7.65
CA ASP A 49 -2.82 7.01 -7.51
C ASP A 49 -2.76 5.69 -6.75
N ALA A 50 -1.70 4.90 -6.94
CA ALA A 50 -1.46 3.68 -6.17
C ALA A 50 -1.34 4.00 -4.67
N VAL A 51 -0.62 5.06 -4.30
CA VAL A 51 -0.46 5.51 -2.92
C VAL A 51 -1.81 5.87 -2.28
N LYS A 52 -2.69 6.58 -3.01
CA LYS A 52 -4.04 6.90 -2.51
C LYS A 52 -4.88 5.65 -2.30
N ALA A 53 -4.85 4.71 -3.25
CA ALA A 53 -5.62 3.46 -3.17
C ALA A 53 -5.11 2.55 -2.04
N LEU A 54 -3.80 2.42 -1.86
CA LEU A 54 -3.19 1.69 -0.74
C LEU A 54 -3.55 2.33 0.61
N LYS A 55 -3.46 3.66 0.73
CA LYS A 55 -3.89 4.41 1.92
C LYS A 55 -5.35 4.12 2.25
N LYS A 56 -6.24 4.10 1.25
CA LYS A 56 -7.67 3.77 1.42
C LYS A 56 -7.90 2.32 1.87
N SER A 57 -7.10 1.37 1.38
CA SER A 57 -7.23 -0.05 1.68
C SER A 57 -6.72 -0.42 3.08
N ILE A 58 -5.76 0.36 3.61
CA ILE A 58 -5.11 0.12 4.91
C ILE A 58 -5.78 0.93 6.03
N VAL A 59 -5.95 2.24 5.84
CA VAL A 59 -6.30 3.14 6.94
C VAL A 59 -7.77 3.03 7.30
N GLY A 60 -8.04 2.65 8.55
CA GLY A 60 -9.40 2.54 9.08
C GLY A 60 -10.13 1.26 8.66
N ASN A 61 -9.49 0.39 7.89
CA ASN A 61 -10.05 -0.90 7.54
C ASN A 61 -9.98 -1.86 8.74
N LYS A 62 -11.14 -2.40 9.13
CA LYS A 62 -11.27 -3.36 10.24
C LYS A 62 -11.13 -4.81 9.78
N ASN A 63 -11.14 -5.05 8.47
CA ASN A 63 -10.83 -6.36 7.92
C ASN A 63 -9.32 -6.52 7.78
N PHE A 64 -8.69 -7.11 8.79
CA PHE A 64 -7.23 -7.27 8.80
C PHE A 64 -6.70 -8.16 7.68
N ARG A 65 -7.53 -9.02 7.08
CA ARG A 65 -7.15 -9.79 5.90
C ARG A 65 -6.93 -8.88 4.69
N GLU A 66 -7.86 -7.96 4.43
CA GLU A 66 -7.72 -6.97 3.35
C GLU A 66 -6.50 -6.07 3.60
N VAL A 67 -6.27 -5.68 4.86
CA VAL A 67 -5.06 -4.92 5.23
C VAL A 67 -3.79 -5.72 4.94
N MET A 68 -3.74 -7.01 5.28
CA MET A 68 -2.59 -7.86 4.99
C MET A 68 -2.35 -8.01 3.48
N LEU A 69 -3.40 -8.21 2.69
CA LEU A 69 -3.30 -8.22 1.22
C LEU A 69 -2.76 -6.89 0.69
N ALA A 70 -3.26 -5.76 1.20
CA ALA A 70 -2.76 -4.43 0.82
C ALA A 70 -1.29 -4.20 1.20
N LEU A 71 -0.84 -4.73 2.35
CA LEU A 71 0.57 -4.70 2.74
C LEU A 71 1.44 -5.58 1.85
N THR A 72 0.92 -6.71 1.35
CA THR A 72 1.63 -7.53 0.36
C THR A 72 1.73 -6.85 -1.00
N VAL A 73 0.67 -6.18 -1.47
CA VAL A 73 0.74 -5.31 -2.66
C VAL A 73 1.81 -4.24 -2.46
N LEU A 74 1.81 -3.55 -1.32
CA LEU A 74 2.83 -2.54 -1.00
C LEU A 74 4.25 -3.13 -1.01
N GLU A 75 4.46 -4.32 -0.44
CA GLU A 75 5.76 -4.99 -0.47
C GLU A 75 6.22 -5.27 -1.91
N MET A 76 5.32 -5.77 -2.75
CA MET A 76 5.61 -6.02 -4.17
C MET A 76 6.00 -4.74 -4.89
N CYS A 77 5.26 -3.64 -4.69
CA CYS A 77 5.60 -2.36 -5.30
C CYS A 77 6.93 -1.79 -4.78
N VAL A 78 7.28 -2.02 -3.50
CA VAL A 78 8.60 -1.63 -2.98
C VAL A 78 9.72 -2.35 -3.73
N LYS A 79 9.55 -3.65 -4.00
CA LYS A 79 10.56 -4.49 -4.66
C LYS A 79 10.64 -4.30 -6.18
N ASN A 80 9.53 -3.95 -6.83
CA ASN A 80 9.41 -3.98 -8.30
C ASN A 80 9.19 -2.60 -8.93
N CYS A 81 8.91 -1.56 -8.14
CA CYS A 81 8.73 -0.21 -8.68
C CYS A 81 9.97 0.66 -8.45
N GLY A 82 10.15 1.65 -9.33
CA GLY A 82 11.30 2.56 -9.28
C GLY A 82 11.14 3.76 -8.34
N HIS A 83 12.14 4.64 -8.39
CA HIS A 83 12.26 5.84 -7.54
C HIS A 83 11.00 6.71 -7.51
N ARG A 84 10.29 6.85 -8.63
CA ARG A 84 9.03 7.63 -8.74
C ARG A 84 7.97 7.20 -7.72
N PHE A 85 7.89 5.91 -7.42
CA PHE A 85 7.00 5.38 -6.40
C PHE A 85 7.60 5.52 -5.00
N HIS A 86 8.90 5.26 -4.86
CA HIS A 86 9.59 5.29 -3.58
C HIS A 86 9.54 6.67 -2.90
N VAL A 87 9.61 7.77 -3.67
CA VAL A 87 9.48 9.14 -3.12
C VAL A 87 8.19 9.31 -2.30
N TYR A 88 7.08 8.71 -2.73
CA TYR A 88 5.82 8.81 -2.00
C TYR A 88 5.78 7.91 -0.76
N ILE A 89 6.14 6.63 -0.90
CA ILE A 89 6.01 5.64 0.18
C ILE A 89 7.12 5.73 1.24
N CYS A 90 8.21 6.44 0.96
CA CYS A 90 9.28 6.76 1.90
C CYS A 90 9.07 8.09 2.63
N SER A 91 8.01 8.85 2.29
CA SER A 91 7.65 10.07 2.99
C SER A 91 7.19 9.80 4.42
N LEU A 92 7.45 10.77 5.31
CA LEU A 92 6.96 10.71 6.69
C LEU A 92 5.42 10.62 6.72
N GLU A 93 4.74 11.37 5.85
CA GLU A 93 3.29 11.35 5.73
C GLU A 93 2.75 9.93 5.43
N PHE A 94 3.41 9.19 4.53
CA PHE A 94 2.98 7.83 4.23
C PHE A 94 3.29 6.87 5.39
N VAL A 95 4.50 6.93 5.94
CA VAL A 95 4.90 6.02 7.02
C VAL A 95 4.05 6.23 8.27
N GLU A 96 3.88 7.46 8.73
CA GLU A 96 3.07 7.76 9.92
C GLU A 96 1.57 7.66 9.62
N GLY A 97 1.14 8.25 8.52
CA GLY A 97 -0.27 8.38 8.15
C GLY A 97 -0.92 7.09 7.66
N VAL A 98 -0.13 6.11 7.19
CA VAL A 98 -0.61 4.81 6.72
C VAL A 98 -0.10 3.67 7.59
N LEU A 99 1.21 3.46 7.65
CA LEU A 99 1.80 2.27 8.27
C LEU A 99 1.67 2.29 9.81
N VAL A 100 2.18 3.34 10.45
CA VAL A 100 2.06 3.50 11.92
C VAL A 100 0.59 3.62 12.30
N ARG A 101 -0.19 4.39 11.53
CA ARG A 101 -1.63 4.54 11.77
C ARG A 101 -2.39 3.22 11.74
N ALA A 102 -1.99 2.25 10.92
CA ALA A 102 -2.63 0.93 10.85
C ALA A 102 -2.50 0.16 12.17
N ILE A 103 -1.36 0.31 12.86
CA ILE A 103 -1.00 -0.46 14.05
C ILE A 103 -1.19 0.30 15.38
N LEU A 104 -1.88 1.45 15.36
CA LEU A 104 -2.17 2.18 16.59
C LEU A 104 -3.04 1.33 17.54
N PRO A 105 -2.81 1.37 18.87
CA PRO A 105 -3.57 0.58 19.84
C PRO A 105 -5.09 0.75 19.72
N LYS A 106 -5.57 1.95 19.36
CA LYS A 106 -6.99 2.24 19.13
C LYS A 106 -7.64 1.40 18.01
N ASN A 107 -6.84 0.83 17.10
CA ASN A 107 -7.35 -0.03 16.04
C ASN A 107 -7.47 -1.49 16.48
N ASN A 108 -6.87 -1.87 17.60
CA ASN A 108 -6.75 -3.23 18.12
C ASN A 108 -6.30 -4.25 17.05
N PRO A 109 -5.18 -4.00 16.35
CA PRO A 109 -4.67 -4.91 15.32
C PRO A 109 -4.13 -6.22 15.94
N PRO A 110 -4.17 -7.34 15.20
CA PRO A 110 -3.51 -8.57 15.63
C PRO A 110 -1.99 -8.43 15.56
N MET A 111 -1.27 -9.20 16.39
CA MET A 111 0.20 -9.14 16.47
C MET A 111 0.88 -9.37 15.10
N ILE A 112 0.35 -10.28 14.28
CA ILE A 112 0.86 -10.54 12.93
C ILE A 112 0.88 -9.28 12.04
N LEU A 113 -0.09 -8.38 12.22
CA LEU A 113 -0.13 -7.13 11.48
C LEU A 113 0.92 -6.13 12.00
N HIS A 114 1.18 -6.12 13.30
CA HIS A 114 2.30 -5.36 13.88
C HIS A 114 3.63 -5.79 13.26
N ASP A 115 3.93 -7.09 13.28
CA ASP A 115 5.18 -7.63 12.77
C ASP A 115 5.37 -7.31 11.29
N ARG A 116 4.30 -7.45 10.51
CA ARG A 116 4.31 -7.14 9.08
C ARG A 116 4.61 -5.66 8.82
N VAL A 117 3.95 -4.74 9.52
CA VAL A 117 4.21 -3.30 9.37
C VAL A 117 5.63 -2.94 9.80
N LEU A 118 6.12 -3.51 10.90
CA LEU A 118 7.49 -3.27 11.37
C LEU A 118 8.52 -3.75 10.34
N SER A 119 8.32 -4.93 9.74
CA SER A 119 9.20 -5.44 8.69
C SER A 119 9.30 -4.49 7.49
N LEU A 120 8.17 -3.91 7.06
CA LEU A 120 8.13 -2.96 5.94
C LEU A 120 8.80 -1.63 6.27
N ILE A 121 8.75 -1.19 7.53
CA ILE A 121 9.46 0.01 7.98
C ILE A 121 10.97 -0.25 8.11
N GLN A 122 11.37 -1.43 8.59
CA GLN A 122 12.77 -1.80 8.79
C GLN A 122 13.50 -2.04 7.47
N VAL A 123 12.88 -2.73 6.50
CA VAL A 123 13.44 -2.94 5.14
C VAL A 123 13.75 -1.60 4.45
N LYS A 124 12.98 -0.55 4.74
CA LYS A 124 13.26 0.80 4.22
C LYS A 124 14.49 1.46 4.83
N ARG A 125 14.88 1.09 6.05
CA ARG A 125 16.10 1.63 6.68
C ARG A 125 17.37 1.03 6.07
N SER A 126 17.36 -0.26 5.72
CA SER A 126 18.54 -0.92 5.16
C SER A 126 18.87 -0.47 3.72
N HIS A 127 17.87 -0.14 2.90
CA HIS A 127 18.10 0.36 1.54
C HIS A 127 18.66 1.80 1.52
N ARG A 128 18.34 2.64 2.52
CA ARG A 128 18.87 4.01 2.64
C ARG A 128 20.37 4.05 3.01
N SER A 129 20.92 2.93 3.49
CA SER A 129 22.35 2.80 3.82
C SER A 129 23.20 2.26 2.66
N SER A 130 22.60 1.99 1.50
CA SER A 130 23.27 1.39 0.33
C SER A 130 23.31 2.31 -0.89
N ASP A 131 22.70 3.49 -0.81
CA ASP A 131 22.78 4.59 -1.78
C ASP A 131 23.54 5.78 -1.18
#